data_AF-A0A1R3VZN8-F1
#
_entry.id   AF-A0A1R3VZN8-F1
#
_cell.length_a   1.000
_cell.length_b   1.000
_cell.length_c   1.000
_cell.angle_alpha   90.00
_cell.angle_beta   90.00
_cell.angle_gamma   90.00
#
_symmetry.space_group_name_H-M   'P 1'
#
loop_
_entity.id
_entity.type
_entity.pdbx_description
1 polymer ?
#
loop_
_entity_poly.entity_id
_entity_poly.type
_entity_poly.pdbx_seq_one_letter_code
_entity_poly.pdbx_strand_id
1 'polypeptide(L)'
;MNEDDQKPSAEEPDKASKVKPTAPQKPAAVVSQSRWPLWLVLLVSLLVGGLAVIAALHAQSARDLALNNQQSLNNALAQITAFEAQVSAVPERLTQAEDVLNKQLEDGLQDLQKELSSAAEQHQRRVQNLEDSLTALHAELSQPQRDWQLAEALYLVKVAAHRLEFHEDAPAAQAALQAADGVLRGIGDPRMIPAREALAEDIQALENYQGVAITDLLTALDDLMTDVRPLPLKMPEVSADDPEVAVGGSPPDPDAAWWSRQLQQLWQEVSQQFTIRRHAQAVRSMPDAEAEMFIRQIIALRIESARMAVLRRDQSDFEAHLTRAASLLEDYFAASPVSDILPRIDALRAQSLHSELPSLKQSLSQLQALED
;
A
#
# COMPACT_ATOMS: atom_id res chain seq x y z
N MET A 1 -66.41 -6.36 63.00
CA MET A 1 -66.52 -6.17 61.54
C MET A 1 -66.72 -7.56 60.95
N ASN A 2 -67.93 -8.12 61.01
CA ASN A 2 -69.20 -7.68 60.36
C ASN A 2 -69.19 -8.17 58.90
N GLU A 3 -70.19 -8.94 58.44
CA GLU A 3 -71.62 -8.53 58.30
C GLU A 3 -71.68 -7.34 57.32
N ASP A 4 -72.45 -7.35 56.24
CA ASP A 4 -73.81 -7.85 55.97
C ASP A 4 -73.92 -8.20 54.46
N ASP A 5 -74.99 -8.68 53.80
CA ASP A 5 -76.39 -9.06 54.07
C ASP A 5 -76.84 -9.92 52.83
N GLN A 6 -78.02 -10.51 52.65
CA GLN A 6 -79.32 -10.33 53.30
C GLN A 6 -80.20 -11.61 53.23
N LYS A 7 -81.02 -11.77 54.27
CA LYS A 7 -82.18 -12.69 54.47
C LYS A 7 -83.44 -12.20 53.68
N PRO A 8 -84.70 -12.65 53.94
CA PRO A 8 -85.30 -14.00 53.94
C PRO A 8 -86.75 -14.04 53.34
N SER A 9 -87.43 -15.20 53.38
CA SER A 9 -88.86 -15.39 53.82
C SER A 9 -89.15 -16.92 53.81
N ALA A 10 -89.75 -17.64 54.78
CA ALA A 10 -90.90 -17.41 55.69
C ALA A 10 -92.24 -17.27 54.91
N GLU A 11 -93.39 -17.89 55.22
CA GLU A 11 -93.86 -18.74 56.33
C GLU A 11 -95.21 -19.39 55.86
N GLU A 12 -95.39 -20.72 55.86
CA GLU A 12 -96.34 -21.49 56.71
C GLU A 12 -97.88 -21.40 56.32
N PRO A 13 -98.91 -21.93 57.04
CA PRO A 13 -99.90 -22.85 56.40
C PRO A 13 -101.42 -22.57 56.66
N ASP A 14 -102.33 -23.35 56.03
CA ASP A 14 -103.61 -23.80 56.65
C ASP A 14 -104.31 -24.92 55.82
N LYS A 15 -104.62 -26.10 56.38
CA LYS A 15 -105.83 -26.56 57.12
C LYS A 15 -107.09 -26.93 56.29
N ALA A 16 -107.51 -28.19 56.50
CA ALA A 16 -108.87 -28.67 56.77
C ALA A 16 -109.94 -28.58 55.65
N SER A 17 -111.02 -29.39 55.61
CA SER A 17 -111.64 -30.34 56.56
C SER A 17 -112.38 -31.44 55.75
N LYS A 18 -112.57 -32.68 56.24
CA LYS A 18 -113.82 -33.25 56.84
C LYS A 18 -115.12 -33.01 56.00
N VAL A 19 -116.09 -33.93 55.87
CA VAL A 19 -116.33 -35.25 56.53
C VAL A 19 -117.35 -36.11 55.75
N LYS A 20 -117.42 -37.41 56.13
CA LYS A 20 -118.44 -38.44 55.84
C LYS A 20 -119.91 -37.97 56.00
N PRO A 21 -120.92 -38.72 55.53
CA PRO A 21 -121.62 -39.57 56.50
C PRO A 21 -122.08 -40.94 55.96
N THR A 22 -122.69 -41.74 56.83
CA THR A 22 -123.08 -43.14 56.63
C THR A 22 -124.55 -43.34 57.03
N ALA A 23 -125.13 -44.46 56.57
CA ALA A 23 -126.12 -45.31 57.26
C ALA A 23 -127.61 -45.15 56.83
N PRO A 24 -128.55 -46.01 57.31
CA PRO A 24 -128.59 -47.49 57.18
C PRO A 24 -130.02 -48.04 56.82
N GLN A 25 -130.22 -49.37 56.86
CA GLN A 25 -131.33 -50.11 57.56
C GLN A 25 -131.91 -51.37 56.85
N LYS A 26 -132.32 -52.32 57.71
CA LYS A 26 -133.13 -53.56 57.52
C LYS A 26 -134.65 -53.19 57.57
N PRO A 27 -135.68 -54.08 57.48
CA PRO A 27 -135.76 -55.54 57.76
C PRO A 27 -136.16 -56.33 56.49
N ALA A 28 -136.78 -57.53 56.45
CA ALA A 28 -137.41 -58.42 57.44
C ALA A 28 -137.23 -59.92 57.08
N ALA A 29 -138.14 -60.81 57.52
CA ALA A 29 -138.10 -62.26 57.27
C ALA A 29 -139.51 -62.89 57.23
N VAL A 30 -139.67 -64.00 56.50
CA VAL A 30 -140.71 -65.03 56.74
C VAL A 30 -140.06 -66.42 56.59
N VAL A 31 -140.52 -67.37 57.41
CA VAL A 31 -139.95 -68.71 57.59
C VAL A 31 -140.58 -69.74 56.64
N SER A 32 -139.77 -70.66 56.11
CA SER A 32 -140.20 -72.06 55.92
C SER A 32 -139.02 -73.02 56.03
N GLN A 33 -139.30 -74.29 56.28
CA GLN A 33 -138.36 -75.23 56.91
C GLN A 33 -137.39 -75.92 55.95
N SER A 34 -136.15 -76.08 56.42
CA SER A 34 -135.51 -77.40 56.67
C SER A 34 -134.11 -77.57 56.08
N ARG A 35 -133.25 -78.22 56.91
CA ARG A 35 -131.90 -78.75 56.65
C ARG A 35 -130.75 -77.73 56.51
N TRP A 36 -129.83 -77.82 57.47
CA TRP A 36 -128.48 -77.22 57.47
C TRP A 36 -127.69 -77.50 56.19
N PRO A 37 -126.83 -76.55 55.76
CA PRO A 37 -125.51 -76.96 55.27
C PRO A 37 -124.34 -75.99 55.58
N LEU A 38 -123.23 -76.56 56.08
CA LEU A 38 -121.79 -76.41 55.77
C LEU A 38 -121.16 -75.16 55.06
N TRP A 39 -121.89 -74.23 54.45
CA TRP A 39 -121.30 -73.22 53.54
C TRP A 39 -120.44 -72.13 54.21
N LEU A 40 -120.62 -71.88 55.51
CA LEU A 40 -119.93 -70.80 56.25
C LEU A 40 -118.45 -71.11 56.47
N VAL A 41 -118.07 -72.38 56.63
CA VAL A 41 -116.68 -72.82 56.77
C VAL A 41 -115.90 -72.56 55.48
N LEU A 42 -116.54 -72.75 54.32
CA LEU A 42 -115.94 -72.58 53.01
C LEU A 42 -115.64 -71.09 52.73
N LEU A 43 -116.55 -70.19 53.11
CA LEU A 43 -116.39 -68.74 52.94
C LEU A 43 -115.27 -68.17 53.83
N VAL A 44 -115.16 -68.60 55.09
CA VAL A 44 -114.06 -68.21 55.99
C VAL A 44 -112.72 -68.77 55.49
N SER A 45 -112.69 -70.03 55.03
CA SER A 45 -111.49 -70.65 54.45
C SER A 45 -110.98 -69.85 53.22
N LEU A 46 -111.89 -69.42 52.34
CA LEU A 46 -111.55 -68.63 51.16
C LEU A 46 -111.01 -67.23 51.52
N LEU A 47 -111.54 -66.60 52.57
CA LEU A 47 -111.07 -65.29 53.04
C LEU A 47 -109.69 -65.37 53.72
N VAL A 48 -109.44 -66.42 54.52
CA VAL A 48 -108.11 -66.69 55.10
C VAL A 48 -107.09 -67.05 54.01
N GLY A 49 -107.49 -67.83 53.00
CA GLY A 49 -106.66 -68.13 51.82
C GLY A 49 -106.31 -66.86 51.02
N GLY A 50 -107.28 -65.97 50.80
CA GLY A 50 -107.05 -64.69 50.13
C GLY A 50 -106.06 -63.79 50.88
N LEU A 51 -106.18 -63.69 52.21
CA LEU A 51 -105.22 -62.95 53.05
C LEU A 51 -103.82 -63.58 53.01
N ALA A 52 -103.70 -64.91 53.01
CA ALA A 52 -102.42 -65.59 52.87
C ALA A 52 -101.74 -65.32 51.52
N VAL A 53 -102.51 -65.27 50.41
CA VAL A 53 -101.99 -64.90 49.09
C VAL A 53 -101.52 -63.44 49.05
N ILE A 54 -102.28 -62.50 49.62
CA ILE A 54 -101.88 -61.09 49.69
C ILE A 54 -100.60 -60.92 50.53
N ALA A 55 -100.50 -61.61 51.67
CA ALA A 55 -99.30 -61.61 52.50
C ALA A 55 -98.09 -62.21 51.78
N ALA A 56 -98.28 -63.29 51.00
CA ALA A 56 -97.23 -63.89 50.19
C ALA A 56 -96.73 -62.95 49.07
N LEU A 57 -97.63 -62.25 48.38
CA LEU A 57 -97.28 -61.26 47.35
C LEU A 57 -96.56 -60.03 47.94
N HIS A 58 -96.94 -59.58 49.13
CA HIS A 58 -96.20 -58.54 49.87
C HIS A 58 -94.82 -59.03 50.34
N ALA A 59 -94.71 -60.27 50.83
CA ALA A 59 -93.43 -60.85 51.21
C ALA A 59 -92.49 -61.08 50.02
N GLN A 60 -93.05 -61.40 48.84
CA GLN A 60 -92.27 -61.60 47.62
C GLN A 60 -91.80 -60.26 47.04
N SER A 61 -92.68 -59.27 46.92
CA SER A 61 -92.25 -57.92 46.49
C SER A 61 -91.25 -57.28 47.45
N ALA A 62 -91.33 -57.54 48.76
CA ALA A 62 -90.30 -57.12 49.72
C ALA A 62 -88.95 -57.84 49.51
N ARG A 63 -88.94 -59.12 49.10
CA ARG A 63 -87.71 -59.84 48.74
C ARG A 63 -87.10 -59.31 47.45
N ASP A 64 -87.91 -59.06 46.42
CA ASP A 64 -87.44 -58.51 45.15
C ASP A 64 -86.86 -57.10 45.35
N LEU A 65 -87.48 -56.27 46.21
CA LEU A 65 -86.94 -54.96 46.60
C LEU A 65 -85.61 -55.09 47.36
N ALA A 66 -85.50 -56.07 48.28
CA ALA A 66 -84.26 -56.32 49.03
C ALA A 66 -83.12 -56.82 48.13
N LEU A 67 -83.40 -57.71 47.18
CA LEU A 67 -82.42 -58.18 46.19
C LEU A 67 -81.98 -57.04 45.27
N ASN A 68 -82.90 -56.23 44.74
CA ASN A 68 -82.56 -55.06 43.94
C ASN A 68 -81.74 -54.02 44.72
N ASN A 69 -82.05 -53.80 46.00
CA ASN A 69 -81.28 -52.91 46.87
C ASN A 69 -79.90 -53.48 47.20
N GLN A 70 -79.77 -54.80 47.41
CA GLN A 70 -78.47 -55.44 47.61
C GLN A 70 -77.62 -55.39 46.34
N GLN A 71 -78.23 -55.55 45.17
CA GLN A 71 -77.57 -55.41 43.87
C GLN A 71 -77.12 -53.96 43.63
N SER A 72 -77.93 -52.95 43.97
CA SER A 72 -77.54 -51.55 43.84
C SER A 72 -76.41 -51.17 44.80
N LEU A 73 -76.41 -51.68 46.03
CA LEU A 73 -75.32 -51.50 46.99
C LEU A 73 -74.01 -52.17 46.52
N ASN A 74 -74.08 -53.39 45.99
CA ASN A 74 -72.92 -54.07 45.41
C ASN A 74 -72.35 -53.30 44.20
N ASN A 75 -73.23 -52.79 43.33
CA ASN A 75 -72.82 -51.95 42.19
C ASN A 75 -72.19 -50.62 42.65
N ALA A 76 -72.72 -49.99 43.70
CA ALA A 76 -72.15 -48.78 44.29
C ALA A 76 -70.77 -49.04 44.92
N LEU A 77 -70.61 -50.14 45.67
CA LEU A 77 -69.32 -50.55 46.22
C LEU A 77 -68.30 -50.86 45.11
N ALA A 78 -68.72 -51.49 44.01
CA ALA A 78 -67.86 -51.73 42.85
C ALA A 78 -67.44 -50.42 42.17
N GLN A 79 -68.31 -49.42 42.09
CA GLN A 79 -67.96 -48.09 41.58
C GLN A 79 -67.00 -47.34 42.52
N ILE A 80 -67.20 -47.40 43.84
CA ILE A 80 -66.31 -46.76 44.83
C ILE A 80 -64.91 -47.38 44.77
N THR A 81 -64.81 -48.71 44.77
CA THR A 81 -63.51 -49.42 44.68
C THR A 81 -62.81 -49.20 43.33
N ALA A 82 -63.56 -49.12 42.22
CA ALA A 82 -62.99 -48.72 40.92
C ALA A 82 -62.50 -47.26 40.91
N PHE A 83 -63.23 -46.34 41.55
CA PHE A 83 -62.83 -44.94 41.68
C PHE A 83 -61.60 -44.79 42.59
N GLU A 84 -61.54 -45.51 43.71
CA GLU A 84 -60.39 -45.52 44.61
C GLU A 84 -59.14 -46.10 43.96
N ALA A 85 -59.26 -47.17 43.17
CA ALA A 85 -58.18 -47.67 42.31
C ALA A 85 -57.73 -46.64 41.24
N GLN A 86 -58.67 -45.84 40.70
CA GLN A 86 -58.35 -44.80 39.74
C GLN A 86 -57.65 -43.60 40.39
N VAL A 87 -58.08 -43.18 41.58
CA VAL A 87 -57.47 -42.08 42.37
C VAL A 87 -56.08 -42.47 42.90
N SER A 88 -55.90 -43.69 43.40
CA SER A 88 -54.60 -44.19 43.86
C SER A 88 -53.57 -44.35 42.74
N ALA A 89 -54.00 -44.53 41.48
CA ALA A 89 -53.13 -44.52 40.31
C ALA A 89 -52.76 -43.12 39.78
N VAL A 90 -53.42 -42.04 40.25
CA VAL A 90 -53.08 -40.65 39.86
C VAL A 90 -51.65 -40.24 40.28
N PRO A 91 -51.20 -40.43 41.53
CA PRO A 91 -49.84 -40.01 41.93
C PRO A 91 -48.75 -40.72 41.13
N GLU A 92 -48.88 -42.02 40.87
CA GLU A 92 -47.91 -42.80 40.08
C GLU A 92 -47.85 -42.32 38.61
N ARG A 93 -48.99 -41.89 38.05
CA ARG A 93 -49.04 -41.26 36.72
C ARG A 93 -48.46 -39.85 36.72
N LEU A 94 -48.59 -39.08 37.80
CA LEU A 94 -47.92 -37.79 37.96
C LEU A 94 -46.40 -37.99 38.00
N THR A 95 -45.88 -38.89 38.83
CA THR A 95 -44.43 -39.13 38.93
C THR A 95 -43.85 -39.66 37.62
N GLN A 96 -44.56 -40.54 36.89
CA GLN A 96 -44.13 -40.93 35.53
C GLN A 96 -44.12 -39.75 34.54
N ALA A 97 -45.10 -38.85 34.62
CA ALA A 97 -45.13 -37.67 33.75
C ALA A 97 -44.00 -36.68 34.10
N GLU A 98 -43.70 -36.48 35.39
CA GLU A 98 -42.58 -35.67 35.87
C GLU A 98 -41.23 -36.27 35.47
N ASP A 99 -41.02 -37.58 35.62
CA ASP A 99 -39.79 -38.27 35.19
C ASP A 99 -39.56 -38.18 33.68
N VAL A 100 -40.62 -38.33 32.88
CA VAL A 100 -40.54 -38.19 31.41
C VAL A 100 -40.25 -36.73 31.02
N LEU A 101 -40.88 -35.76 31.68
CA LEU A 101 -40.67 -34.34 31.42
C LEU A 101 -39.25 -33.90 31.83
N ASN A 102 -38.76 -34.34 32.99
CA ASN A 102 -37.40 -34.06 33.46
C ASN A 102 -36.35 -34.64 32.51
N LYS A 103 -36.53 -35.88 32.03
CA LYS A 103 -35.64 -36.47 31.00
C LYS A 103 -35.66 -35.68 29.70
N GLN A 104 -36.85 -35.31 29.20
CA GLN A 104 -36.96 -34.48 27.99
C GLN A 104 -36.29 -33.11 28.15
N LEU A 105 -36.35 -32.52 29.35
CA LEU A 105 -35.64 -31.29 29.66
C LEU A 105 -34.11 -31.49 29.67
N GLU A 106 -33.64 -32.56 30.30
CA GLU A 106 -32.21 -32.86 30.43
C GLU A 106 -31.58 -33.23 29.08
N ASP A 107 -32.24 -34.08 28.29
CA ASP A 107 -31.86 -34.41 26.92
C ASP A 107 -31.84 -33.14 26.03
N GLY A 108 -32.88 -32.31 26.11
CA GLY A 108 -32.98 -31.05 25.38
C GLY A 108 -31.91 -30.02 25.75
N LEU A 109 -31.53 -29.94 27.04
CA LEU A 109 -30.43 -29.09 27.50
C LEU A 109 -29.07 -29.62 27.01
N GLN A 110 -28.86 -30.94 27.04
CA GLN A 110 -27.62 -31.54 26.53
C GLN A 110 -27.47 -31.34 25.01
N ASP A 111 -28.54 -31.48 24.23
CA ASP A 111 -28.49 -31.27 22.79
C ASP A 111 -28.29 -29.80 22.43
N LEU A 112 -28.96 -28.86 23.13
CA LEU A 112 -28.70 -27.43 22.98
C LEU A 112 -27.25 -27.06 23.33
N GLN A 113 -26.66 -27.70 24.35
CA GLN A 113 -25.27 -27.48 24.72
C GLN A 113 -24.29 -28.00 23.65
N LYS A 114 -24.56 -29.16 23.03
CA LYS A 114 -23.78 -29.68 21.90
C LYS A 114 -23.91 -28.82 20.65
N GLU A 115 -25.11 -28.31 20.36
CA GLU A 115 -25.35 -27.41 19.24
C GLU A 115 -24.59 -26.08 19.44
N LEU A 116 -24.66 -25.49 20.65
CA LEU A 116 -23.87 -24.30 21.00
C LEU A 116 -22.36 -24.54 20.92
N SER A 117 -21.83 -25.67 21.42
CA SER A 117 -20.40 -25.95 21.36
C SER A 117 -19.91 -26.18 19.93
N SER A 118 -20.66 -26.93 19.12
CA SER A 118 -20.32 -27.16 17.71
C SER A 118 -20.44 -25.89 16.86
N ALA A 119 -21.44 -25.05 17.11
CA ALA A 119 -21.57 -23.73 16.50
C ALA A 119 -20.40 -22.81 16.90
N ALA A 120 -20.00 -22.79 18.17
CA ALA A 120 -18.85 -22.02 18.65
C ALA A 120 -17.53 -22.49 18.01
N GLU A 121 -17.30 -23.80 17.93
CA GLU A 121 -16.15 -24.36 17.20
C GLU A 121 -16.17 -24.01 15.71
N GLN A 122 -17.33 -24.09 15.05
CA GLN A 122 -17.47 -23.71 13.64
C GLN A 122 -17.22 -22.22 13.43
N HIS A 123 -17.67 -21.37 14.35
CA HIS A 123 -17.37 -19.93 14.34
C HIS A 123 -15.88 -19.67 14.55
N GLN A 124 -15.22 -20.33 15.51
CA GLN A 124 -13.79 -20.18 15.74
C GLN A 124 -12.96 -20.60 14.51
N ARG A 125 -13.30 -21.73 13.89
CA ARG A 125 -12.64 -22.18 12.64
C ARG A 125 -12.89 -21.21 11.48
N ARG A 126 -14.09 -20.62 11.38
CA ARG A 126 -14.38 -19.58 10.38
C ARG A 126 -13.55 -18.33 10.59
N VAL A 127 -13.40 -17.87 11.84
CA VAL A 127 -12.56 -16.70 12.17
C VAL A 127 -11.11 -16.98 11.82
N GLN A 128 -10.55 -18.12 12.27
CA GLN A 128 -9.16 -18.51 11.96
C GLN A 128 -8.91 -18.56 10.44
N ASN A 129 -9.77 -19.24 9.68
CA ASN A 129 -9.66 -19.30 8.22
C ASN A 129 -9.73 -17.91 7.56
N LEU A 130 -10.48 -16.97 8.14
CA LEU A 130 -10.59 -15.60 7.65
C LEU A 130 -9.29 -14.81 7.92
N GLU A 131 -8.73 -14.93 9.12
CA GLU A 131 -7.45 -14.32 9.51
C GLU A 131 -6.29 -14.84 8.65
N ASP A 132 -6.23 -16.15 8.43
CA ASP A 132 -5.24 -16.81 7.57
C ASP A 132 -5.39 -16.32 6.11
N SER A 133 -6.62 -16.25 5.60
CA SER A 133 -6.91 -15.75 4.23
C SER A 133 -6.56 -14.27 4.05
N LEU A 134 -6.86 -13.42 5.04
CA LEU A 134 -6.51 -12.00 5.02
C LEU A 134 -5.00 -11.79 5.07
N THR A 135 -4.29 -12.61 5.85
CA THR A 135 -2.83 -12.59 5.93
C THR A 135 -2.20 -13.00 4.60
N ALA A 136 -2.70 -14.07 3.97
CA ALA A 136 -2.27 -14.51 2.64
C ALA A 136 -2.52 -13.43 1.57
N LEU A 137 -3.73 -12.87 1.53
CA LEU A 137 -4.10 -11.81 0.58
C LEU A 137 -3.24 -10.54 0.79
N HIS A 138 -2.93 -10.17 2.04
CA HIS A 138 -2.06 -9.04 2.33
C HIS A 138 -0.61 -9.31 1.89
N ALA A 139 -0.10 -10.54 2.05
CA ALA A 139 1.20 -10.92 1.51
C ALA A 139 1.23 -10.84 -0.02
N GLU A 140 0.22 -11.42 -0.69
CA GLU A 140 0.11 -11.48 -2.16
C GLU A 140 -0.12 -10.11 -2.82
N LEU A 141 -0.82 -9.19 -2.16
CA LEU A 141 -0.96 -7.80 -2.64
C LEU A 141 0.30 -6.95 -2.39
N SER A 142 1.01 -7.20 -1.29
CA SER A 142 2.14 -6.36 -0.88
C SER A 142 3.50 -6.80 -1.45
N GLN A 143 3.67 -8.07 -1.84
CA GLN A 143 4.89 -8.52 -2.51
C GLN A 143 5.10 -7.79 -3.85
N PRO A 144 4.18 -7.85 -4.83
CA PRO A 144 4.38 -7.21 -6.13
C PRO A 144 4.61 -5.70 -6.05
N GLN A 145 4.02 -5.04 -5.03
CA GLN A 145 4.26 -3.63 -4.76
C GLN A 145 5.70 -3.37 -4.27
N ARG A 146 6.20 -4.16 -3.32
CA ARG A 146 7.60 -4.07 -2.84
C ARG A 146 8.60 -4.41 -3.94
N ASP A 147 8.31 -5.46 -4.72
CA ASP A 147 9.18 -5.92 -5.80
C ASP A 147 9.27 -4.86 -6.92
N TRP A 148 8.15 -4.21 -7.27
CA TRP A 148 8.14 -3.06 -8.17
C TRP A 148 8.91 -1.86 -7.60
N GLN A 149 8.74 -1.55 -6.31
CA GLN A 149 9.49 -0.46 -5.65
C GLN A 149 11.00 -0.74 -5.62
N LEU A 150 11.42 -1.99 -5.40
CA LEU A 150 12.83 -2.37 -5.45
C LEU A 150 13.39 -2.24 -6.87
N ALA A 151 12.65 -2.70 -7.88
CA ALA A 151 13.03 -2.55 -9.28
C ALA A 151 13.12 -1.08 -9.73
N GLU A 152 12.23 -0.22 -9.25
CA GLU A 152 12.26 1.23 -9.49
C GLU A 152 13.49 1.88 -8.82
N ALA A 153 13.80 1.53 -7.57
CA ALA A 153 15.01 2.01 -6.90
C ALA A 153 16.28 1.57 -7.65
N LEU A 154 16.37 0.31 -8.06
CA LEU A 154 17.47 -0.22 -8.88
C LEU A 154 17.57 0.50 -10.24
N TYR A 155 16.43 0.80 -10.89
CA TYR A 155 16.39 1.57 -12.13
C TYR A 155 16.93 3.00 -11.94
N LEU A 156 16.52 3.68 -10.88
CA LEU A 156 17.00 5.03 -10.55
C LEU A 156 18.52 5.08 -10.31
N VAL A 157 19.09 4.07 -9.64
CA VAL A 157 20.56 3.96 -9.48
C VAL A 157 21.26 3.66 -10.81
N LYS A 158 20.68 2.81 -11.67
CA LYS A 158 21.20 2.61 -13.04
C LYS A 158 21.17 3.90 -13.88
N VAL A 159 20.12 4.73 -13.74
CA VAL A 159 20.04 6.06 -14.36
C VAL A 159 21.09 7.02 -13.80
N ALA A 160 21.34 7.00 -12.48
CA ALA A 160 22.40 7.80 -11.86
C ALA A 160 23.79 7.42 -12.40
N ALA A 161 24.10 6.12 -12.44
CA ALA A 161 25.35 5.59 -12.97
C ALA A 161 25.55 5.99 -14.45
N HIS A 162 24.52 5.84 -15.28
CA HIS A 162 24.59 6.24 -16.70
C HIS A 162 24.80 7.75 -16.88
N ARG A 163 24.14 8.60 -16.10
CA ARG A 163 24.35 10.06 -16.13
C ARG A 163 25.77 10.45 -15.69
N LEU A 164 26.31 9.76 -14.70
CA LEU A 164 27.66 10.03 -14.21
C LEU A 164 28.73 9.57 -15.21
N GLU A 165 28.60 8.37 -15.77
CA GLU A 165 29.58 7.76 -16.70
C GLU A 165 29.59 8.42 -18.10
N PHE A 166 28.43 8.83 -18.64
CA PHE A 166 28.33 9.33 -20.02
C PHE A 166 28.20 10.85 -20.13
N HIS A 167 27.76 11.54 -19.07
CA HIS A 167 27.52 12.99 -19.10
C HIS A 167 28.27 13.76 -18.01
N GLU A 168 28.95 13.08 -17.09
CA GLU A 168 29.60 13.67 -15.90
C GLU A 168 28.66 14.62 -15.13
N ASP A 169 27.36 14.27 -15.13
CA ASP A 169 26.24 15.07 -14.62
C ASP A 169 25.96 14.67 -13.16
N ALA A 170 26.88 15.05 -12.28
CA ALA A 170 26.80 14.78 -10.84
C ALA A 170 25.49 15.30 -10.19
N PRO A 171 24.96 16.52 -10.51
CA PRO A 171 23.70 16.97 -9.93
C PRO A 171 22.50 16.09 -10.28
N ALA A 172 22.37 15.65 -11.54
CA ALA A 172 21.27 14.76 -11.92
C ALA A 172 21.47 13.32 -11.46
N ALA A 173 22.72 12.85 -11.32
CA ALA A 173 23.01 11.58 -10.68
C ALA A 173 22.62 11.61 -9.19
N GLN A 174 23.01 12.65 -8.45
CA GLN A 174 22.63 12.87 -7.05
C GLN A 174 21.11 12.90 -6.88
N ALA A 175 20.39 13.63 -7.73
CA ALA A 175 18.93 13.68 -7.71
C ALA A 175 18.27 12.31 -7.94
N ALA A 176 18.82 11.48 -8.83
CA ALA A 176 18.36 10.12 -9.07
C ALA A 176 18.64 9.18 -7.88
N LEU A 177 19.80 9.29 -7.22
CA LEU A 177 20.11 8.54 -5.99
C LEU A 177 19.21 8.96 -4.81
N GLN A 178 18.95 10.26 -4.65
CA GLN A 178 18.01 10.77 -3.63
C GLN A 178 16.58 10.26 -3.87
N ALA A 179 16.16 10.15 -5.13
CA ALA A 179 14.91 9.51 -5.49
C ALA A 179 14.91 8.00 -5.14
N ALA A 180 16.00 7.28 -5.43
CA ALA A 180 16.15 5.87 -5.07
C ALA A 180 16.06 5.63 -3.55
N ASP A 181 16.77 6.40 -2.73
CA ASP A 181 16.64 6.32 -1.27
C ASP A 181 15.20 6.65 -0.80
N GLY A 182 14.54 7.61 -1.47
CA GLY A 182 13.13 7.92 -1.23
C GLY A 182 12.20 6.71 -1.46
N VAL A 183 12.42 5.96 -2.54
CA VAL A 183 11.65 4.73 -2.84
C VAL A 183 11.93 3.64 -1.81
N LEU A 184 13.20 3.36 -1.48
CA LEU A 184 13.56 2.35 -0.47
C LEU A 184 13.04 2.69 0.92
N ARG A 185 13.04 3.97 1.30
CA ARG A 185 12.45 4.46 2.55
C ARG A 185 10.92 4.24 2.58
N GLY A 186 10.27 4.27 1.43
CA GLY A 186 8.85 3.95 1.26
C GLY A 186 8.51 2.45 1.40
N ILE A 187 9.47 1.55 1.16
CA ILE A 187 9.31 0.09 1.39
C ILE A 187 9.29 -0.23 2.89
N GLY A 188 10.15 0.42 3.67
CA GLY A 188 10.18 0.31 5.14
C GLY A 188 10.71 -1.04 5.69
N ASP A 189 11.30 -1.90 4.85
CA ASP A 189 11.86 -3.19 5.27
C ASP A 189 13.30 -3.02 5.82
N PRO A 190 13.62 -3.51 7.04
CA PRO A 190 14.98 -3.51 7.59
C PRO A 190 16.05 -4.15 6.70
N ARG A 191 15.70 -5.07 5.79
CA ARG A 191 16.62 -5.67 4.81
C ARG A 191 17.24 -4.64 3.87
N MET A 192 16.58 -3.50 3.67
CA MET A 192 17.05 -2.42 2.79
C MET A 192 18.14 -1.53 3.44
N ILE A 193 18.42 -1.68 4.75
CA ILE A 193 19.36 -0.82 5.48
C ILE A 193 20.76 -0.76 4.81
N PRO A 194 21.42 -1.88 4.46
CA PRO A 194 22.75 -1.83 3.85
C PRO A 194 22.78 -1.14 2.48
N ALA A 195 21.72 -1.29 1.68
CA ALA A 195 21.58 -0.60 0.41
C ALA A 195 21.35 0.91 0.60
N ARG A 196 20.60 1.31 1.63
CA ARG A 196 20.39 2.72 1.98
C ARG A 196 21.63 3.38 2.57
N GLU A 197 22.45 2.65 3.32
CA GLU A 197 23.76 3.11 3.80
C GLU A 197 24.71 3.36 2.61
N ALA A 198 24.85 2.40 1.70
CA ALA A 198 25.65 2.57 0.48
C ALA A 198 25.15 3.74 -0.41
N LEU A 199 23.84 3.95 -0.52
CA LEU A 199 23.29 5.12 -1.21
C LEU A 199 23.60 6.44 -0.51
N ALA A 200 23.59 6.48 0.83
CA ALA A 200 23.94 7.68 1.58
C ALA A 200 25.42 8.05 1.40
N GLU A 201 26.32 7.06 1.39
CA GLU A 201 27.74 7.25 1.08
C GLU A 201 27.95 7.75 -0.36
N ASP A 202 27.28 7.16 -1.35
CA ASP A 202 27.34 7.59 -2.74
C ASP A 202 26.78 9.02 -2.96
N ILE A 203 25.67 9.38 -2.30
CA ILE A 203 25.11 10.74 -2.32
C ILE A 203 26.10 11.73 -1.70
N GLN A 204 26.69 11.38 -0.55
CA GLN A 204 27.67 12.24 0.12
C GLN A 204 28.97 12.39 -0.70
N ALA A 205 29.38 11.35 -1.42
CA ALA A 205 30.51 11.43 -2.35
C ALA A 205 30.23 12.40 -3.51
N LEU A 206 29.02 12.39 -4.06
CA LEU A 206 28.59 13.35 -5.09
C LEU A 206 28.39 14.78 -4.55
N GLU A 207 27.94 14.95 -3.31
CA GLU A 207 27.82 16.27 -2.67
C GLU A 207 29.18 16.95 -2.43
N ASN A 208 30.21 16.15 -2.14
CA ASN A 208 31.58 16.63 -1.99
C ASN A 208 32.34 16.76 -3.33
N TYR A 209 31.77 16.25 -4.44
CA TYR A 209 32.37 16.30 -5.76
C TYR A 209 32.25 17.72 -6.36
N GLN A 210 33.28 18.53 -6.14
CA GLN A 210 33.51 19.75 -6.92
C GLN A 210 34.08 19.35 -8.28
N GLY A 211 33.19 19.12 -9.24
CA GLY A 211 33.57 18.92 -10.64
C GLY A 211 34.23 20.16 -11.25
N VAL A 212 34.72 20.03 -12.48
CA VAL A 212 35.40 21.12 -13.18
C VAL A 212 34.49 22.33 -13.36
N ALA A 213 34.98 23.52 -12.98
CA ALA A 213 34.27 24.78 -13.11
C ALA A 213 34.25 25.27 -14.57
N ILE A 214 33.49 24.55 -15.42
CA ILE A 214 33.34 24.84 -16.85
C ILE A 214 32.92 26.30 -17.10
N THR A 215 32.04 26.86 -16.27
CA THR A 215 31.63 28.27 -16.36
C THR A 215 32.81 29.24 -16.21
N ASP A 216 33.70 29.01 -15.25
CA ASP A 216 34.85 29.88 -14.98
C ASP A 216 35.89 29.80 -16.12
N LEU A 217 36.10 28.59 -16.65
CA LEU A 217 36.90 28.36 -17.86
C LEU A 217 36.34 29.10 -19.09
N LEU A 218 35.02 29.05 -19.30
CA LEU A 218 34.36 29.77 -20.39
C LEU A 218 34.47 31.29 -20.22
N THR A 219 34.31 31.81 -18.99
CA THR A 219 34.52 33.23 -18.69
C THR A 219 35.96 33.65 -18.96
N ALA A 220 36.95 32.86 -18.53
CA ALA A 220 38.36 33.15 -18.80
C ALA A 220 38.72 33.13 -20.29
N LEU A 221 38.03 32.32 -21.11
CA LEU A 221 38.16 32.35 -22.58
C LEU A 221 37.49 33.58 -23.22
N ASP A 222 36.34 34.02 -22.71
CA ASP A 222 35.69 35.27 -23.16
C ASP A 222 36.52 36.52 -22.80
N ASP A 223 37.15 36.53 -21.62
CA ASP A 223 38.12 37.55 -21.20
C ASP A 223 39.36 37.52 -22.11
N LEU A 224 39.93 36.34 -22.38
CA LEU A 224 41.06 36.17 -23.30
C LEU A 224 40.75 36.70 -24.71
N MET A 225 39.55 36.42 -25.24
CA MET A 225 39.09 36.95 -26.54
C MET A 225 38.93 38.48 -26.51
N THR A 226 38.70 39.07 -25.35
CA THR A 226 38.60 40.52 -25.16
C THR A 226 40.00 41.16 -25.06
N ASP A 227 40.92 40.54 -24.33
CA ASP A 227 42.33 40.97 -24.20
C ASP A 227 43.10 40.87 -25.54
N VAL A 228 42.78 39.91 -26.41
CA VAL A 228 43.44 39.74 -27.72
C VAL A 228 43.05 40.81 -28.75
N ARG A 229 41.84 41.39 -28.65
CA ARG A 229 41.34 42.38 -29.61
C ARG A 229 42.21 43.66 -29.72
N PRO A 230 42.63 44.33 -28.62
CA PRO A 230 43.43 45.56 -28.68
C PRO A 230 44.94 45.39 -28.95
N LEU A 231 45.49 44.17 -29.03
CA LEU A 231 46.94 43.95 -29.10
C LEU A 231 47.60 44.63 -30.31
N PRO A 232 48.66 45.46 -30.16
CA PRO A 232 49.45 45.93 -31.28
C PRO A 232 50.34 44.81 -31.84
N LEU A 233 50.52 44.81 -33.16
CA LEU A 233 51.27 43.78 -33.88
C LEU A 233 52.78 44.01 -33.82
N LYS A 234 53.54 42.96 -34.19
CA LYS A 234 55.00 42.99 -34.21
C LYS A 234 55.49 43.86 -35.36
N MET A 235 55.65 45.16 -35.10
CA MET A 235 56.32 46.06 -36.03
C MET A 235 57.75 45.53 -36.28
N PRO A 236 58.25 45.54 -37.53
CA PRO A 236 59.63 45.20 -37.79
C PRO A 236 60.55 46.11 -36.98
N GLU A 237 61.39 45.54 -36.12
CA GLU A 237 62.47 46.29 -35.50
C GLU A 237 63.42 46.73 -36.61
N VAL A 238 63.35 48.02 -36.95
CA VAL A 238 64.38 48.69 -37.74
C VAL A 238 65.57 48.89 -36.81
N SER A 239 66.30 47.80 -36.55
CA SER A 239 67.58 47.84 -35.88
C SER A 239 68.51 48.77 -36.66
N ALA A 240 68.91 49.88 -36.03
CA ALA A 240 69.80 50.86 -36.64
C ALA A 240 71.26 50.35 -36.78
N ASP A 241 71.52 49.13 -36.30
CA ASP A 241 72.83 48.47 -36.23
C ASP A 241 73.00 47.30 -37.23
N ASP A 242 72.32 47.33 -38.38
CA ASP A 242 72.75 46.54 -39.55
C ASP A 242 74.10 47.12 -40.03
N PRO A 243 75.23 46.38 -39.98
CA PRO A 243 76.55 46.94 -40.26
C PRO A 243 76.66 47.39 -41.72
N GLU A 244 77.13 48.63 -41.94
CA GLU A 244 77.47 49.12 -43.27
C GLU A 244 78.55 48.23 -43.91
N VAL A 245 78.14 47.31 -44.78
CA VAL A 245 79.03 46.62 -45.70
C VAL A 245 79.40 47.59 -46.81
N ALA A 246 80.25 48.56 -46.48
CA ALA A 246 80.95 49.36 -47.46
C ALA A 246 81.75 48.40 -48.36
N VAL A 247 81.43 48.37 -49.66
CA VAL A 247 82.20 47.64 -50.66
C VAL A 247 83.49 48.42 -50.95
N GLY A 248 84.38 48.43 -49.96
CA GLY A 248 85.72 48.98 -50.07
C GLY A 248 86.55 48.10 -50.99
N GLY A 249 86.59 48.46 -52.28
CA GLY A 249 87.51 47.83 -53.22
C GLY A 249 88.95 48.02 -52.76
N SER A 250 89.74 46.93 -52.75
CA SER A 250 91.14 46.93 -52.32
C SER A 250 91.97 48.05 -53.00
N PRO A 251 92.98 48.60 -52.31
CA PRO A 251 93.83 49.65 -52.86
C PRO A 251 94.47 49.21 -54.19
N PRO A 252 94.62 50.12 -55.16
CA PRO A 252 95.11 49.78 -56.50
C PRO A 252 96.55 49.27 -56.46
N ASP A 253 96.78 48.15 -57.14
CA ASP A 253 98.11 47.57 -57.34
C ASP A 253 99.00 48.55 -58.14
N PRO A 254 100.17 48.99 -57.61
CA PRO A 254 101.00 50.00 -58.26
C PRO A 254 101.56 49.56 -59.62
N ASP A 255 101.67 48.26 -59.89
CA ASP A 255 102.15 47.72 -61.17
C ASP A 255 101.03 47.55 -62.22
N ALA A 256 99.79 47.93 -61.89
CA ALA A 256 98.66 47.83 -62.79
C ALA A 256 98.71 48.85 -63.94
N ALA A 257 98.35 48.40 -65.15
CA ALA A 257 98.30 49.22 -66.35
C ALA A 257 97.38 50.44 -66.20
N TRP A 258 97.72 51.56 -66.85
CA TRP A 258 97.01 52.84 -66.66
C TRP A 258 95.50 52.77 -66.95
N TRP A 259 95.09 51.91 -67.91
CA TRP A 259 93.69 51.69 -68.27
C TRP A 259 92.89 50.96 -67.20
N SER A 260 93.49 50.03 -66.44
CA SER A 260 92.77 49.30 -65.39
C SER A 260 92.54 50.17 -64.17
N ARG A 261 93.49 51.06 -63.85
CA ARG A 261 93.34 52.07 -62.79
C ARG A 261 92.20 53.05 -63.07
N GLN A 262 92.09 53.55 -64.31
CA GLN A 262 90.94 54.38 -64.72
C GLN A 262 89.61 53.63 -64.65
N LEU A 263 89.56 52.37 -65.11
CA LEU A 263 88.34 51.56 -65.03
C LEU A 263 87.94 51.25 -63.56
N GLN A 264 88.92 51.06 -62.67
CA GLN A 264 88.68 50.87 -61.23
C GLN A 264 88.18 52.14 -60.54
N GLN A 265 88.68 53.33 -60.90
CA GLN A 265 88.16 54.60 -60.38
C GLN A 265 86.70 54.82 -60.79
N LEU A 266 86.38 54.63 -62.07
CA LEU A 266 84.99 54.70 -62.56
C LEU A 266 84.09 53.65 -61.90
N TRP A 267 84.60 52.44 -61.66
CA TRP A 267 83.85 51.40 -60.93
C TRP A 267 83.61 51.78 -59.46
N GLN A 268 84.60 52.40 -58.79
CA GLN A 268 84.46 52.88 -57.41
C GLN A 268 83.46 54.03 -57.27
N GLU A 269 83.43 54.98 -58.21
CA GLU A 269 82.42 56.06 -58.22
C GLU A 269 81.01 55.52 -58.45
N VAL A 270 80.85 54.58 -59.39
CA VAL A 270 79.56 53.92 -59.63
C VAL A 270 79.13 53.07 -58.43
N SER A 271 80.02 52.30 -57.81
CA SER A 271 79.67 51.45 -56.66
C SER A 271 79.32 52.25 -55.41
N GLN A 272 79.85 53.46 -55.23
CA GLN A 272 79.45 54.36 -54.14
C GLN A 272 77.99 54.83 -54.24
N GLN A 273 77.43 54.90 -55.45
CA GLN A 273 76.03 55.29 -55.67
C GLN A 273 75.04 54.12 -55.54
N PHE A 274 75.52 52.87 -55.54
CA PHE A 274 74.70 51.66 -55.42
C PHE A 274 74.95 50.95 -54.08
N THR A 275 74.39 51.50 -52.99
CA THR A 275 74.37 50.83 -51.68
C THR A 275 73.43 49.62 -51.70
N ILE A 276 73.99 48.43 -51.88
CA ILE A 276 73.24 47.17 -51.76
C ILE A 276 73.07 46.82 -50.28
N ARG A 277 71.95 47.26 -49.69
CA ARG A 277 71.54 46.79 -48.36
C ARG A 277 71.15 45.31 -48.43
N ARG A 278 72.04 44.42 -47.98
CA ARG A 278 71.72 43.02 -47.71
C ARG A 278 71.19 42.90 -46.29
N HIS A 279 69.86 42.84 -46.15
CA HIS A 279 69.26 42.40 -44.90
C HIS A 279 69.57 40.90 -44.72
N ALA A 280 70.26 40.57 -43.64
CA ALA A 280 70.67 39.19 -43.32
C ALA A 280 69.51 38.32 -42.81
N GLN A 281 68.39 38.94 -42.47
CA GLN A 281 67.12 38.29 -42.18
C GLN A 281 66.09 38.79 -43.19
N ALA A 282 65.14 37.93 -43.55
CA ALA A 282 64.05 38.33 -44.44
C ALA A 282 63.27 39.47 -43.78
N VAL A 283 63.37 40.69 -44.33
CA VAL A 283 62.47 41.79 -44.00
C VAL A 283 61.08 41.32 -44.38
N ARG A 284 60.37 40.78 -43.40
CA ARG A 284 59.00 40.30 -43.56
C ARG A 284 58.19 41.56 -43.81
N SER A 285 57.87 41.79 -45.09
CA SER A 285 57.09 42.93 -45.55
C SER A 285 55.91 43.10 -44.62
N MET A 286 55.68 44.34 -44.16
CA MET A 286 54.59 44.69 -43.26
C MET A 286 53.35 43.89 -43.64
N PRO A 287 52.73 43.13 -42.72
CA PRO A 287 51.45 42.50 -43.04
C PRO A 287 50.52 43.62 -43.51
N ASP A 288 49.91 43.43 -44.67
CA ASP A 288 48.88 44.35 -45.15
C ASP A 288 47.79 44.44 -44.06
N ALA A 289 47.12 45.58 -43.91
CA ALA A 289 46.14 45.78 -42.84
C ALA A 289 45.01 44.71 -42.90
N GLU A 290 44.76 44.14 -44.08
CA GLU A 290 43.91 42.98 -44.30
C GLU A 290 44.47 41.68 -43.69
N ALA A 291 45.77 41.41 -43.84
CA ALA A 291 46.45 40.26 -43.23
C ALA A 291 46.51 40.36 -41.70
N GLU A 292 46.67 41.57 -41.16
CA GLU A 292 46.59 41.85 -39.72
C GLU A 292 45.23 41.47 -39.13
N MET A 293 44.15 41.90 -39.78
CA MET A 293 42.78 41.56 -39.41
C MET A 293 42.51 40.06 -39.54
N PHE A 294 43.05 39.42 -40.58
CA PHE A 294 42.90 37.98 -40.81
C PHE A 294 43.56 37.13 -39.71
N ILE A 295 44.75 37.50 -39.23
CA ILE A 295 45.42 36.79 -38.13
C ILE A 295 44.60 36.89 -36.83
N ARG A 296 44.08 38.08 -36.50
CA ARG A 296 43.17 38.28 -35.36
C ARG A 296 41.93 37.38 -35.48
N GLN A 297 41.34 37.30 -36.68
CA GLN A 297 40.18 36.47 -36.94
C GLN A 297 40.48 34.97 -36.77
N ILE A 298 41.67 34.51 -37.15
CA ILE A 298 42.11 33.12 -36.90
C ILE A 298 42.28 32.86 -35.41
N ILE A 299 42.91 33.77 -34.65
CA ILE A 299 43.09 33.58 -33.19
C ILE A 299 41.73 33.56 -32.49
N ALA A 300 40.82 34.48 -32.81
CA ALA A 300 39.45 34.47 -32.31
C ALA A 300 38.72 33.16 -32.64
N LEU A 301 38.83 32.67 -33.88
CA LEU A 301 38.27 31.38 -34.29
C LEU A 301 38.88 30.20 -33.51
N ARG A 302 40.17 30.26 -33.17
CA ARG A 302 40.83 29.23 -32.34
C ARG A 302 40.33 29.26 -30.90
N ILE A 303 40.17 30.43 -30.29
CA ILE A 303 39.61 30.58 -28.94
C ILE A 303 38.14 30.11 -28.91
N GLU A 304 37.33 30.46 -29.91
CA GLU A 304 35.92 30.01 -29.98
C GLU A 304 35.82 28.49 -30.23
N SER A 305 36.76 27.91 -30.98
CA SER A 305 36.86 26.45 -31.12
C SER A 305 37.26 25.77 -29.81
N ALA A 306 38.19 26.38 -29.04
CA ALA A 306 38.56 25.91 -27.71
C ALA A 306 37.37 25.99 -26.74
N ARG A 307 36.57 27.07 -26.78
CA ARG A 307 35.30 27.20 -26.05
C ARG A 307 34.34 26.05 -26.37
N MET A 308 34.19 25.72 -27.65
CA MET A 308 33.37 24.58 -28.08
C MET A 308 33.95 23.22 -27.65
N ALA A 309 35.26 23.09 -27.50
CA ALA A 309 35.90 21.90 -26.95
C ALA A 309 35.66 21.78 -25.43
N VAL A 310 35.78 22.88 -24.67
CA VAL A 310 35.41 22.96 -23.24
C VAL A 310 33.97 22.52 -23.00
N LEU A 311 33.02 22.99 -23.82
CA LEU A 311 31.61 22.58 -23.74
C LEU A 311 31.37 21.07 -24.02
N ARG A 312 32.28 20.41 -24.76
CA ARG A 312 32.28 18.96 -24.99
C ARG A 312 33.16 18.17 -24.02
N ARG A 313 33.85 18.85 -23.09
CA ARG A 313 34.94 18.34 -22.24
C ARG A 313 36.10 17.70 -23.02
N ASP A 314 36.32 18.12 -24.27
CA ASP A 314 37.40 17.57 -25.11
C ASP A 314 38.74 18.24 -24.79
N GLN A 315 39.52 17.61 -23.90
CA GLN A 315 40.85 18.08 -23.47
C GLN A 315 41.82 18.22 -24.66
N SER A 316 41.80 17.26 -25.59
CA SER A 316 42.76 17.20 -26.70
C SER A 316 42.52 18.35 -27.68
N ASP A 317 41.26 18.56 -28.10
CA ASP A 317 40.91 19.70 -28.95
C ASP A 317 41.16 21.03 -28.23
N PHE A 318 40.79 21.14 -26.95
CA PHE A 318 41.00 22.35 -26.14
C PHE A 318 42.48 22.76 -26.10
N GLU A 319 43.36 21.85 -25.70
CA GLU A 319 44.80 22.09 -25.67
C GLU A 319 45.36 22.39 -27.06
N ALA A 320 44.95 21.65 -28.10
CA ALA A 320 45.44 21.87 -29.46
C ALA A 320 45.04 23.24 -30.02
N HIS A 321 43.81 23.68 -29.77
CA HIS A 321 43.31 24.99 -30.20
C HIS A 321 43.98 26.14 -29.45
N LEU A 322 44.19 26.04 -28.14
CA LEU A 322 44.92 27.04 -27.37
C LEU A 322 46.42 27.08 -27.71
N THR A 323 47.06 25.92 -27.91
CA THR A 323 48.47 25.85 -28.38
C THR A 323 48.63 26.57 -29.73
N ARG A 324 47.66 26.39 -30.65
CA ARG A 324 47.68 27.07 -31.95
C ARG A 324 47.40 28.57 -31.85
N ALA A 325 46.63 29.01 -30.86
CA ALA A 325 46.42 30.43 -30.57
C ALA A 325 47.71 31.07 -30.00
N ALA A 326 48.36 30.41 -29.03
CA ALA A 326 49.63 30.85 -28.46
C ALA A 326 50.73 31.02 -29.53
N SER A 327 50.94 30.02 -30.40
CA SER A 327 51.95 30.12 -31.46
C SER A 327 51.68 31.27 -32.43
N LEU A 328 50.41 31.57 -32.73
CA LEU A 328 50.05 32.70 -33.60
C LEU A 328 50.23 34.07 -32.90
N LEU A 329 50.12 34.13 -31.58
CA LEU A 329 50.45 35.33 -30.80
C LEU A 329 51.97 35.58 -30.81
N GLU A 330 52.77 34.54 -30.56
CA GLU A 330 54.25 34.62 -30.58
C GLU A 330 54.82 35.01 -31.95
N ASP A 331 54.29 34.42 -33.03
CA ASP A 331 54.77 34.62 -34.40
C ASP A 331 54.51 36.04 -34.94
N TYR A 332 53.37 36.66 -34.57
CA TYR A 332 52.86 37.86 -35.25
C TYR A 332 52.67 39.11 -34.37
N PHE A 333 52.61 38.99 -33.04
CA PHE A 333 52.35 40.13 -32.14
C PHE A 333 53.62 40.59 -31.40
N ALA A 334 53.61 41.85 -30.93
CA ALA A 334 54.76 42.42 -30.23
C ALA A 334 54.98 41.72 -28.87
N ALA A 335 56.23 41.60 -28.42
CA ALA A 335 56.54 40.82 -27.22
C ALA A 335 55.92 41.39 -25.93
N SER A 336 55.85 42.73 -25.80
CA SER A 336 55.42 43.39 -24.55
C SER A 336 53.93 43.22 -24.20
N PRO A 337 52.97 43.17 -25.14
CA PRO A 337 51.58 42.82 -24.83
C PRO A 337 51.33 41.30 -24.76
N VAL A 338 52.14 40.51 -25.48
CA VAL A 338 52.01 39.05 -25.53
C VAL A 338 52.49 38.38 -24.24
N SER A 339 53.47 38.98 -23.54
CA SER A 339 54.03 38.46 -22.28
C SER A 339 53.01 38.30 -21.15
N ASP A 340 51.93 39.07 -21.15
CA ASP A 340 50.90 39.03 -20.11
C ASP A 340 49.78 38.01 -20.44
N ILE A 341 49.67 37.61 -21.71
CA ILE A 341 48.60 36.76 -22.24
C ILE A 341 49.04 35.30 -22.38
N LEU A 342 50.27 35.03 -22.84
CA LEU A 342 50.76 33.64 -22.95
C LEU A 342 50.69 32.87 -21.61
N PRO A 343 51.09 33.44 -20.45
CA PRO A 343 50.97 32.75 -19.17
C PRO A 343 49.52 32.42 -18.79
N ARG A 344 48.55 33.23 -19.23
CA ARG A 344 47.12 32.95 -19.05
C ARG A 344 46.66 31.79 -19.92
N ILE A 345 47.10 31.75 -21.19
CA ILE A 345 46.81 30.63 -22.10
C ILE A 345 47.41 29.34 -21.57
N ASP A 346 48.64 29.35 -21.07
CA ASP A 346 49.29 28.17 -20.50
C ASP A 346 48.65 27.73 -19.18
N ALA A 347 48.23 28.67 -18.32
CA ALA A 347 47.46 28.36 -17.11
C ALA A 347 46.07 27.78 -17.42
N LEU A 348 45.44 28.15 -18.54
CA LEU A 348 44.19 27.54 -19.02
C LEU A 348 44.44 26.15 -19.61
N ARG A 349 45.48 25.97 -20.43
CA ARG A 349 45.87 24.67 -21.01
C ARG A 349 46.23 23.63 -19.94
N ALA A 350 46.79 24.06 -18.82
CA ALA A 350 47.17 23.18 -17.71
C ALA A 350 45.98 22.70 -16.85
N GLN A 351 44.76 23.22 -17.07
CA GLN A 351 43.58 22.76 -16.36
C GLN A 351 43.00 21.51 -17.04
N SER A 352 42.63 20.52 -16.22
CA SER A 352 41.91 19.33 -16.68
C SER A 352 40.43 19.63 -16.82
N LEU A 353 39.84 19.28 -17.97
CA LEU A 353 38.40 19.29 -18.23
C LEU A 353 37.67 18.07 -17.63
N HIS A 354 38.43 17.10 -17.11
CA HIS A 354 37.93 15.89 -16.44
C HIS A 354 38.35 15.88 -14.96
N SER A 355 37.52 15.32 -14.10
CA SER A 355 37.82 15.05 -12.69
C SER A 355 37.47 13.60 -12.36
N GLU A 356 38.12 13.00 -11.36
CA GLU A 356 37.84 11.62 -10.97
C GLU A 356 36.43 11.50 -10.38
N LEU A 357 35.56 10.76 -11.07
CA LEU A 357 34.16 10.56 -10.69
C LEU A 357 34.06 9.55 -9.54
N PRO A 358 33.22 9.80 -8.51
CA PRO A 358 32.93 8.81 -7.48
C PRO A 358 32.20 7.60 -8.08
N SER A 359 32.51 6.38 -7.62
CA SER A 359 32.01 5.15 -8.25
C SER A 359 30.78 4.56 -7.54
N LEU A 360 29.63 4.59 -8.21
CA LEU A 360 28.33 4.08 -7.70
C LEU A 360 28.20 2.54 -7.69
N LYS A 361 29.33 1.81 -7.61
CA LYS A 361 29.34 0.34 -7.74
C LYS A 361 28.82 -0.36 -6.49
N GLN A 362 29.00 0.23 -5.30
CA GLN A 362 28.55 -0.39 -4.06
C GLN A 362 27.03 -0.37 -3.92
N SER A 363 26.37 0.78 -4.10
CA SER A 363 24.91 0.87 -4.05
C SER A 363 24.23 -0.06 -5.07
N LEU A 364 24.74 -0.13 -6.31
CA LEU A 364 24.28 -1.10 -7.31
C LEU A 364 24.40 -2.55 -6.81
N SER A 365 25.57 -2.95 -6.30
CA SER A 365 25.77 -4.33 -5.85
C SER A 365 24.89 -4.71 -4.65
N GLN A 366 24.64 -3.78 -3.73
CA GLN A 366 23.75 -3.99 -2.58
C GLN A 366 22.28 -4.13 -3.02
N LEU A 367 21.83 -3.37 -4.02
CA LEU A 367 20.47 -3.48 -4.55
C LEU A 367 20.26 -4.75 -5.37
N GLN A 368 21.25 -5.18 -6.14
CA GLN A 368 21.18 -6.45 -6.88
C GLN A 368 21.12 -7.66 -5.94
N ALA A 369 21.87 -7.63 -4.83
CA ALA A 369 21.83 -8.67 -3.79
C ALA A 369 20.51 -8.73 -2.99
N LEU A 370 19.52 -7.88 -3.32
CA LEU A 370 18.16 -7.90 -2.78
C LEU A 370 17.11 -8.33 -3.84
N GLU A 371 17.52 -8.46 -5.11
CA GLU A 371 16.72 -8.97 -6.24
C GLU A 371 16.87 -10.50 -6.39
N ASP A 372 18.02 -11.05 -5.97
CA ASP A 372 18.36 -12.50 -5.89
C ASP A 372 17.91 -13.18 -4.57
#